data_AF-A0A938NN93-F1
#
_entry.id   AF-A0A938NN93-F1
#
_cell.length_a   1.000
_cell.length_b   1.000
_cell.length_c   1.000
_cell.angle_alpha   90.00
_cell.angle_beta   90.00
_cell.angle_gamma   90.00
#
_symmetry.space_group_name_H-M   'P 1'
#
loop_
_entity.id
_entity.type
_entity.pdbx_description
1 polymer ?
#
loop_
_entity_poly.entity_id
_entity_poly.type
_entity_poly.pdbx_seq_one_letter_code
_entity_poly.pdbx_strand_id
1 'polypeptide(L)'
;MFLKLLVILLSAKLFAQVFAYLHIPSVLGEVIAGIIIGPIVLGIIIPDATFYLLAEIGKKNGIFYDVIYAVIVFVVALTTLFATILLRFVMRGEE
;
A
#
# COMPACT_ATOMS: atom_id res chain seq x y z
N MET A 1 -21.08 1.49 6.22
CA MET A 1 -19.88 0.63 6.27
C MET A 1 -19.35 0.30 4.86
N PHE A 2 -20.10 -0.45 4.04
CA PHE A 2 -19.62 -0.91 2.73
C PHE A 2 -19.26 0.21 1.74
N LEU A 3 -20.04 1.28 1.65
CA LEU A 3 -19.70 2.42 0.78
C LEU A 3 -18.37 3.07 1.17
N LYS A 4 -18.12 3.23 2.48
CA LYS A 4 -16.84 3.78 2.98
C LYS A 4 -15.68 2.89 2.58
N LEU A 5 -15.80 1.57 2.77
CA LEU A 5 -14.78 0.60 2.34
C LEU A 5 -14.59 0.60 0.82
N LEU A 6 -15.67 0.67 0.05
CA LEU A 6 -15.60 0.74 -1.40
C LEU A 6 -14.86 2.00 -1.86
N VAL A 7 -15.14 3.15 -1.26
CA VAL A 7 -14.43 4.41 -1.58
C VAL A 7 -12.94 4.28 -1.25
N ILE A 8 -12.58 3.72 -0.09
CA ILE A 8 -11.18 3.49 0.30
C ILE A 8 -10.49 2.52 -0.67
N LEU A 9 -11.12 1.39 -1.01
CA LEU A 9 -10.52 0.39 -1.89
C LEU A 9 -10.41 0.88 -3.33
N LEU A 10 -11.46 1.53 -3.85
CA LEU A 10 -11.49 2.06 -5.20
C LEU A 10 -10.42 3.15 -5.39
N SER A 11 -10.33 4.08 -4.45
CA SER A 11 -9.30 5.11 -4.47
C SER A 11 -7.90 4.55 -4.35
N ALA A 12 -7.64 3.67 -3.38
CA ALA A 12 -6.35 3.01 -3.24
C ALA A 12 -5.94 2.28 -4.54
N LYS A 13 -6.86 1.54 -5.17
CA LYS A 13 -6.64 0.88 -6.47
C LYS A 13 -6.28 1.85 -7.58
N LEU A 14 -7.01 2.96 -7.70
CA LEU A 14 -6.78 3.96 -8.74
C LEU A 14 -5.40 4.60 -8.58
N PHE A 15 -5.04 5.04 -7.38
CA PHE A 15 -3.72 5.63 -7.12
C PHE A 15 -2.59 4.61 -7.25
N ALA A 16 -2.79 3.37 -6.80
CA ALA A 16 -1.83 2.28 -6.97
C ALA A 16 -1.53 2.03 -8.45
N GLN A 17 -2.55 2.04 -9.31
CA GLN A 17 -2.39 1.90 -10.76
C GLN A 17 -1.65 3.08 -11.38
N VAL A 18 -1.96 4.31 -10.98
CA VAL A 18 -1.24 5.50 -11.45
C VAL A 18 0.24 5.42 -11.07
N PHE A 19 0.56 5.03 -9.84
CA PHE A 19 1.94 4.91 -9.38
C PHE A 19 2.68 3.77 -10.08
N ALA A 20 2.01 2.62 -10.27
CA ALA A 20 2.56 1.52 -11.03
C ALA A 20 2.86 1.92 -12.49
N TYR A 21 1.99 2.72 -13.12
CA TYR A 21 2.22 3.25 -14.46
C TYR A 21 3.44 4.20 -14.52
N LEU A 22 3.68 4.95 -13.45
CA LEU A 22 4.84 5.84 -13.31
C LEU A 22 6.12 5.10 -12.88
N HIS A 23 6.12 3.76 -12.82
CA HIS A 23 7.24 2.94 -12.32
C HIS A 23 7.63 3.23 -10.87
N ILE A 24 6.69 3.73 -10.07
CA ILE A 24 6.83 3.96 -8.63
C ILE A 24 6.16 2.78 -7.89
N PRO A 25 6.69 2.31 -6.74
CA PRO A 25 6.04 1.26 -5.96
C PRO A 25 4.55 1.55 -5.69
N SER A 26 3.67 0.63 -6.09
CA SER A 26 2.21 0.80 -6.03
C SER A 26 1.69 1.08 -4.62
N VAL A 27 2.34 0.53 -3.60
CA VAL A 27 2.03 0.72 -2.18
C VAL A 27 2.09 2.20 -1.79
N LEU A 28 2.96 3.01 -2.42
CA LEU A 28 3.01 4.45 -2.17
C LEU A 28 1.71 5.12 -2.64
N GLY A 29 1.14 4.68 -3.77
CA GLY A 29 -0.15 5.18 -4.26
C GLY A 29 -1.30 4.85 -3.31
N GLU A 30 -1.31 3.65 -2.74
CA GLU A 30 -2.31 3.24 -1.73
C GLU A 30 -2.25 4.11 -0.48
N VAL A 31 -1.04 4.37 0.03
CA VAL A 31 -0.82 5.23 1.20
C VAL A 31 -1.24 6.68 0.91
N ILE A 32 -0.85 7.22 -0.24
CA ILE A 32 -1.22 8.58 -0.68
C ILE A 32 -2.74 8.72 -0.77
N ALA A 33 -3.44 7.75 -1.37
CA ALA A 33 -4.90 7.75 -1.45
C ALA A 33 -5.55 7.78 -0.06
N GLY A 34 -5.02 6.98 0.88
CA GLY A 34 -5.48 6.96 2.27
C GLY A 34 -5.28 8.30 2.99
N ILE A 35 -4.15 8.98 2.77
CA ILE A 35 -3.88 10.31 3.33
C ILE A 35 -4.85 11.35 2.77
N ILE A 36 -5.05 11.34 1.44
CA ILE A 36 -5.92 12.31 0.74
C ILE A 36 -7.37 12.15 1.19
N ILE A 37 -7.90 10.93 1.25
CA ILE A 37 -9.31 10.68 1.57
C ILE A 37 -9.57 10.65 3.08
N GLY A 38 -8.52 10.41 3.86
CA GLY A 38 -8.56 10.38 5.32
C GLY A 38 -8.88 11.74 5.95
N PRO A 39 -8.97 11.77 7.28
CA PRO A 39 -9.41 12.93 8.04
C PRO A 39 -8.51 14.15 7.90
N ILE A 40 -7.24 13.96 7.53
CA ILE A 40 -6.22 15.01 7.53
C ILE A 40 -6.34 15.93 6.30
N VAL A 41 -6.78 15.41 5.14
CA VAL A 41 -6.79 16.19 3.88
C VAL A 41 -8.21 16.50 3.44
N LEU A 42 -9.00 15.51 2.99
CA LEU A 42 -10.37 15.75 2.51
C LEU A 42 -11.44 15.47 3.56
N GLY A 43 -11.16 14.66 4.59
CA GLY A 43 -12.16 14.34 5.62
C GLY A 43 -13.33 13.47 5.14
N ILE A 44 -13.25 12.89 3.93
CA ILE A 44 -14.32 12.07 3.35
C ILE A 44 -14.53 10.80 4.17
N ILE A 45 -13.44 10.20 4.67
CA ILE A 45 -13.47 9.02 5.52
C ILE A 45 -12.96 9.38 6.91
N ILE A 46 -13.87 9.32 7.88
CA ILE A 46 -13.57 9.45 9.30
C ILE A 46 -13.62 8.06 9.94
N PRO A 47 -12.52 7.61 10.59
CA PRO A 47 -12.50 6.35 11.30
C PRO A 47 -13.57 6.33 12.40
N ASP A 48 -14.43 5.32 12.37
CA ASP A 48 -15.45 5.06 13.38
C ASP A 48 -15.15 3.73 14.11
N ALA A 49 -15.90 3.43 15.17
CA ALA A 49 -15.70 2.24 16.00
C ALA A 49 -15.63 0.93 15.17
N THR A 50 -16.33 0.87 14.04
CA THR A 50 -16.32 -0.27 13.12
C THR A 50 -14.93 -0.49 12.51
N PHE A 51 -14.24 0.58 12.10
CA PHE A 51 -12.90 0.49 11.52
C PHE A 51 -11.87 0.06 12.57
N TYR A 52 -11.98 0.59 13.79
CA TYR A 52 -11.12 0.17 14.90
C TYR A 52 -11.34 -1.29 15.27
N LEU A 53 -12.60 -1.73 15.35
CA LEU A 53 -12.94 -3.12 15.60
C LEU A 53 -12.39 -4.04 14.49
N LEU A 54 -12.47 -3.63 13.22
CA LEU A 54 -11.95 -4.41 12.10
C LEU A 54 -10.42 -4.57 12.16
N ALA A 55 -9.70 -3.50 12.51
CA ALA A 55 -8.25 -3.54 12.73
C ALA A 55 -7.88 -4.44 13.92
N GLU A 56 -8.65 -4.35 15.01
CA GLU A 56 -8.43 -5.15 16.22
C GLU A 56 -8.72 -6.64 16.00
N ILE A 57 -9.75 -6.97 15.23
CA ILE A 57 -10.03 -8.33 14.76
C ILE A 57 -8.86 -8.86 13.93
N GLY A 58 -8.30 -8.06 13.01
CA GLY A 58 -7.12 -8.45 12.23
C GLY A 58 -5.91 -8.76 13.11
N LYS A 59 -5.65 -7.92 14.10
CA LYS A 59 -4.56 -8.11 15.07
C LYS A 59 -4.77 -9.36 15.93
N LYS A 60 -5.95 -9.54 16.51
CA LYS A 60 -6.26 -10.65 17.43
C LYS A 60 -6.26 -12.01 16.73
N ASN A 61 -6.68 -12.07 15.47
CA ASN A 61 -6.65 -13.30 14.68
C ASN A 61 -5.27 -13.62 14.10
N GLY A 62 -4.25 -12.80 14.37
CA GLY A 62 -2.90 -13.06 13.88
C GLY A 62 -2.72 -12.81 12.38
N ILE A 63 -3.54 -11.95 11.78
CA ILE A 63 -3.37 -11.60 10.36
C ILE A 63 -2.21 -10.61 10.22
N PHE A 64 -2.02 -9.75 11.22
CA PHE A 64 -0.94 -8.75 11.29
C PHE A 64 0.00 -9.05 12.46
N TYR A 65 0.86 -10.07 12.31
CA TYR A 65 1.98 -10.27 13.22
C TYR A 65 3.14 -9.33 12.86
N ASP A 66 3.90 -8.85 13.86
CA ASP A 66 5.11 -8.03 13.65
C ASP A 66 6.10 -8.70 12.69
N VAL A 67 6.19 -10.03 12.74
CA VAL A 67 6.99 -10.83 11.83
C VAL A 67 6.49 -10.72 10.39
N ILE A 68 5.18 -10.77 10.14
CA ILE A 68 4.62 -10.66 8.79
C ILE A 68 4.87 -9.26 8.22
N TYR A 69 4.72 -8.21 9.02
CA TYR A 69 5.05 -6.86 8.60
C TYR A 69 6.54 -6.72 8.24
N ALA A 70 7.43 -7.22 9.09
CA ALA A 70 8.87 -7.24 8.83
C ALA A 70 9.23 -8.02 7.56
N VAL A 71 8.60 -9.19 7.35
CA VAL A 71 8.79 -10.02 6.15
C VAL A 71 8.31 -9.28 4.90
N ILE A 72 7.15 -8.63 4.93
CA ILE A 72 6.63 -7.86 3.78
C ILE A 72 7.59 -6.70 3.46
N VAL A 73 8.00 -5.91 4.44
CA VAL A 73 8.93 -4.79 4.23
C VAL A 73 10.26 -5.29 3.67
N PHE A 74 10.79 -6.39 4.21
CA PHE A 74 12.02 -7.00 3.72
C PHE A 74 11.88 -7.52 2.29
N VAL A 75 10.81 -8.26 1.98
CA VAL A 75 10.54 -8.78 0.63
C VAL A 75 10.36 -7.64 -0.37
N VAL A 76 9.62 -6.59 -0.03
CA VAL A 76 9.42 -5.42 -0.90
C VAL A 76 10.74 -4.69 -1.15
N ALA A 77 11.53 -4.44 -0.11
CA ALA A 77 12.84 -3.81 -0.26
C ALA A 77 13.79 -4.67 -1.10
N LEU A 78 13.84 -5.98 -0.82
CA LEU A 78 14.73 -6.91 -1.50
C LEU A 78 14.33 -7.08 -2.97
N THR A 79 13.05 -7.28 -3.26
CA THR A 79 12.55 -7.37 -4.65
C THR A 79 12.73 -6.07 -5.42
N THR A 80 12.54 -4.91 -4.79
CA THR A 80 12.78 -3.60 -5.43
C THR A 80 14.26 -3.40 -5.73
N LEU A 81 15.15 -3.66 -4.77
CA LEU A 81 16.60 -3.55 -4.96
C LEU A 81 17.10 -4.49 -6.05
N PHE A 82 16.63 -5.74 -6.02
CA PHE A 82 17.02 -6.74 -7.01
C PHE A 82 16.54 -6.35 -8.40
N ALA A 83 15.29 -5.87 -8.53
CA ALA A 83 14.75 -5.36 -9.79
C ALA A 83 15.58 -4.18 -10.32
N THR A 84 15.89 -3.17 -9.48
CA THR A 84 16.70 -2.02 -9.90
C THR A 84 18.11 -2.41 -10.34
N ILE A 85 18.76 -3.35 -9.62
CA ILE A 85 20.11 -3.81 -9.94
C ILE A 85 20.12 -4.60 -11.26
N LEU A 86 19.18 -5.54 -11.43
CA LEU A 86 19.09 -6.33 -12.65
C LEU A 86 18.81 -5.47 -13.87
N LEU A 87 17.90 -4.51 -13.77
CA LEU A 87 17.62 -3.57 -14.86
C LEU A 87 18.89 -2.78 -15.24
N ARG A 88 19.67 -2.34 -14.25
CA ARG A 88 20.94 -1.64 -14.49
C ARG A 88 22.01 -2.53 -15.13
N PHE A 89 22.01 -3.82 -14.85
CA PHE A 89 22.93 -4.78 -15.49
C PHE A 89 22.49 -5.14 -16.92
N VAL A 90 21.19 -5.32 -17.15
CA VAL A 90 20.62 -5.63 -18.48
C VAL A 90 20.84 -4.48 -19.45
N MET A 91 20.60 -3.23 -19.03
CA MET A 91 20.84 -2.07 -19.89
C MET A 91 22.33 -1.81 -20.19
N ARG A 92 23.25 -2.43 -19.45
CA ARG A 92 24.69 -2.28 -19.64
C ARG A 92 25.30 -3.30 -20.61
N GLY A 93 24.48 -4.21 -21.14
CA GLY A 93 24.88 -5.19 -22.16
C GLY A 93 24.60 -4.75 -23.60
N GLU A 94 24.06 -3.54 -23.81
CA GLU A 94 23.82 -2.95 -25.14
C GLU A 94 24.79 -1.78 -25.45
N GLU A 95 26.05 -1.92 -25.04
CA GLU A 95 27.18 -1.11 -25.55
C GLU A 95 28.17 -1.99 -26.33
#